data_AF-A0A1Q9NV56-F1
#
_entry.id   AF-A0A1Q9NV56-F1
#
_cell.length_a   1.000
_cell.length_b   1.000
_cell.length_c   1.000
_cell.angle_alpha   90.00
_cell.angle_beta   90.00
_cell.angle_gamma   90.00
#
_symmetry.space_group_name_H-M   'P 1'
#
loop_
_entity.id
_entity.type
_entity.pdbx_description
1 polymer ?
#
loop_
_entity_poly.entity_id
_entity_poly.type
_entity_poly.pdbx_seq_one_letter_code
_entity_poly.pdbx_strand_id
1 'polypeptide(L)'
;MKEEAKEKISAKVLSERLSELTQLAIVVRERDFFNPKFVQYYLTDYGQELRNLINHIRIYEEELLDSERLELYQQIKFRETAVIT
;
A
#
# COMPACT_ATOMS: atom_id res chain seq x y z
N MET A 1 21.31 -1.73 7.49
CA MET A 1 19.99 -1.52 6.88
C MET A 1 19.00 -2.38 7.64
N LYS A 2 18.05 -1.78 8.36
CA LYS A 2 17.01 -2.53 9.07
C LYS A 2 15.93 -2.85 8.04
N GLU A 3 15.79 -4.12 7.67
CA GLU A 3 14.62 -4.59 6.93
C GLU A 3 13.39 -4.26 7.78
N GLU A 4 12.55 -3.34 7.29
CA GLU A 4 11.22 -3.14 7.84
C GLU A 4 10.50 -4.48 7.77
N ALA A 5 10.11 -4.99 8.93
CA ALA A 5 9.34 -6.22 9.03
C ALA A 5 8.03 -6.01 8.27
N LYS A 6 7.98 -6.43 7.00
CA LYS A 6 6.73 -6.61 6.27
C LYS A 6 5.84 -7.49 7.13
N GLU A 7 4.83 -6.89 7.74
CA GLU A 7 3.86 -7.57 8.57
C GLU A 7 3.25 -8.70 7.73
N LYS A 8 3.61 -9.94 8.06
CA LYS A 8 3.18 -11.11 7.27
C LYS A 8 1.71 -11.39 7.60
N ILE A 9 0.84 -11.12 6.63
CA ILE A 9 -0.56 -11.55 6.69
C ILE A 9 -0.65 -13.06 6.91
N SER A 10 -1.51 -13.52 7.82
CA SER A 10 -1.70 -14.95 8.05
C SER A 10 -2.38 -15.62 6.85
N ALA A 11 -2.13 -16.92 6.63
CA ALA A 11 -2.75 -17.66 5.53
C ALA A 11 -4.29 -17.65 5.58
N LYS A 12 -4.86 -17.71 6.80
CA LYS A 12 -6.31 -17.64 7.00
C LYS A 12 -6.86 -16.29 6.55
N VAL A 13 -6.27 -15.19 7.04
CA VAL A 13 -6.71 -13.83 6.70
C VAL A 13 -6.52 -13.57 5.20
N LEU A 14 -5.41 -14.00 4.61
CA LEU A 14 -5.18 -13.88 3.17
C LEU A 14 -6.27 -14.60 2.36
N SER A 15 -6.64 -15.82 2.77
CA SER A 15 -7.70 -16.59 2.10
C SER A 15 -9.06 -15.91 2.20
N GLU A 16 -9.40 -15.36 3.37
CA GLU A 16 -10.65 -14.62 3.58
C GLU A 16 -10.69 -13.37 2.68
N ARG A 17 -9.61 -12.58 2.64
CA ARG A 17 -9.52 -11.38 1.79
C ARG A 17 -9.59 -11.69 0.30
N LEU A 18 -8.90 -12.74 -0.17
CA LEU A 18 -8.98 -13.14 -1.58
C LEU A 18 -10.38 -13.61 -1.96
N SER A 19 -11.09 -14.28 -1.04
CA SER A 19 -12.49 -14.65 -1.24
C SER A 19 -13.39 -13.43 -1.38
N GLU A 20 -13.28 -12.45 -0.47
CA GLU A 20 -14.02 -11.18 -0.53
C GLU A 20 -13.73 -10.42 -1.83
N LEU A 21 -12.46 -10.26 -2.20
CA LEU A 21 -12.06 -9.56 -3.43
C LEU A 21 -12.55 -10.27 -4.69
N THR A 22 -12.67 -11.59 -4.67
CA THR A 22 -13.25 -12.36 -5.78
C THR A 22 -14.76 -12.09 -5.88
N GLN A 23 -15.48 -12.07 -4.76
CA GLN A 23 -16.92 -11.76 -4.73
C GLN A 23 -17.22 -10.34 -5.23
N LEU A 24 -16.30 -9.40 -5.00
CA LEU A 24 -16.38 -8.02 -5.47
C LEU A 24 -15.88 -7.83 -6.92
N ALA A 25 -15.53 -8.90 -7.63
CA ALA A 25 -14.96 -8.85 -8.98
C ALA A 25 -13.70 -7.98 -9.13
N ILE A 26 -12.93 -7.82 -8.04
CA ILE A 26 -11.65 -7.09 -8.02
C ILE A 26 -10.51 -8.03 -8.46
N VAL A 27 -10.59 -9.30 -8.04
CA VAL A 27 -9.67 -10.34 -8.48
C VAL A 27 -10.42 -11.49 -9.12
N VAL A 28 -9.77 -12.16 -10.07
CA VAL A 28 -10.19 -13.45 -10.60
C VAL A 28 -9.30 -14.55 -10.06
N ARG A 29 -9.91 -15.71 -9.82
CA ARG A 29 -9.24 -16.90 -9.31
C ARG A 29 -9.22 -17.96 -10.41
N GLU A 30 -8.03 -18.31 -10.87
CA GLU A 30 -7.84 -19.29 -11.93
C GLU A 30 -7.05 -20.49 -11.43
N ARG A 31 -7.40 -21.68 -11.91
CA ARG A 31 -6.58 -22.88 -11.71
C ARG A 31 -5.61 -22.97 -12.87
N ASP A 32 -4.36 -23.25 -12.56
CA ASP A 32 -3.35 -23.49 -13.59
C ASP A 32 -3.77 -24.69 -14.44
N PHE A 33 -3.74 -24.51 -15.76
CA PHE A 33 -4.20 -25.52 -16.72
C PHE A 33 -3.30 -26.76 -16.72
N PHE A 34 -1.98 -26.57 -16.60
CA PHE A 34 -1.00 -27.66 -16.61
C PHE A 34 -0.89 -28.32 -15.24
N ASN A 35 -1.18 -27.58 -14.16
CA ASN A 35 -1.15 -28.11 -12.81
C ASN A 35 -2.36 -27.64 -11.98
N PRO A 36 -3.49 -28.35 -12.02
CA PRO A 36 -4.76 -27.89 -11.42
C PRO A 36 -4.74 -27.80 -9.88
N LYS A 37 -3.66 -28.25 -9.23
CA LYS A 37 -3.42 -28.03 -7.79
C LYS A 37 -2.98 -26.60 -7.48
N PHE A 38 -2.48 -25.87 -8.49
CA PHE A 38 -2.06 -24.48 -8.34
C PHE A 38 -3.20 -23.55 -8.70
N VAL A 39 -3.35 -22.53 -7.86
CA VAL A 39 -4.37 -21.49 -8.00
C VAL A 39 -3.64 -20.17 -8.04
N GLN A 40 -3.95 -19.37 -9.05
CA GLN A 40 -3.41 -18.03 -9.20
C GLN A 40 -4.55 -17.02 -9.11
N TYR A 41 -4.21 -15.81 -8.65
CA TYR A 41 -5.14 -14.70 -8.55
C TYR A 41 -4.62 -13.55 -9.39
N TYR A 42 -5.48 -12.95 -10.21
CA TYR A 42 -5.14 -11.81 -11.05
C TYR A 42 -6.12 -10.67 -10.78
N LEU A 43 -5.67 -9.42 -10.94
CA LEU A 43 -6.58 -8.29 -10.94
C LEU A 43 -7.45 -8.33 -12.20
N THR A 44 -8.72 -7.99 -12.03
CA THR A 44 -9.59 -7.63 -13.16
C THR A 44 -9.25 -6.22 -13.66
N ASP A 45 -9.83 -5.81 -14.78
CA ASP A 45 -9.74 -4.42 -15.25
C ASP A 45 -10.22 -3.44 -14.17
N TYR A 46 -11.35 -3.74 -13.52
CA TYR A 46 -11.88 -2.97 -12.40
C TYR A 46 -10.93 -2.95 -11.19
N GLY A 47 -10.32 -4.10 -10.86
CA GLY A 47 -9.33 -4.17 -9.79
C GLY A 47 -8.06 -3.37 -10.10
N GLN A 48 -7.67 -3.28 -11.37
CA GLN A 48 -6.53 -2.48 -11.81
C GLN A 48 -6.83 -0.98 -11.72
N GLU A 49 -8.06 -0.54 -12.05
CA GLU A 49 -8.50 0.84 -11.83
C GLU A 49 -8.49 1.22 -10.35
N LEU A 50 -9.03 0.34 -9.48
CA LEU A 50 -9.02 0.56 -8.04
C LEU A 50 -7.59 0.66 -7.49
N ARG A 51 -6.69 -0.21 -7.95
CA ARG A 51 -5.27 -0.15 -7.60
C ARG A 51 -4.64 1.20 -7.99
N ASN A 52 -4.98 1.73 -9.17
CA ASN A 52 -4.47 3.03 -9.62
C ASN A 52 -4.94 4.16 -8.70
N LEU A 53 -6.22 4.15 -8.30
CA LEU A 53 -6.75 5.12 -7.33
C LEU A 53 -6.05 5.02 -5.97
N ILE A 54 -5.85 3.81 -5.44
CA ILE A 54 -5.11 3.60 -4.19
C ILE A 54 -3.68 4.14 -4.29
N ASN A 55 -3.01 3.91 -5.42
CA ASN A 55 -1.67 4.45 -5.65
C ASN A 55 -1.65 5.99 -5.66
N HIS A 56 -2.65 6.63 -6.27
CA HIS A 56 -2.78 8.09 -6.26
C HIS A 56 -2.97 8.64 -4.85
N ILE A 57 -3.82 7.99 -4.04
CA ILE A 57 -4.01 8.38 -2.64
C ILE A 57 -2.69 8.26 -1.88
N ARG A 58 -1.95 7.15 -2.07
CA ARG A 58 -0.67 6.94 -1.40
C ARG A 58 0.37 7.99 -1.78
N ILE A 59 0.45 8.37 -3.05
CA ILE A 59 1.33 9.46 -3.51
C ILE A 59 0.96 10.76 -2.81
N TYR A 60 -0.34 11.08 -2.71
CA TYR A 60 -0.81 12.28 -2.02
C TYR A 60 -0.48 12.25 -0.52
N GLU A 61 -0.62 11.10 0.14
CA GLU A 61 -0.24 10.94 1.55
C GLU A 61 1.27 11.13 1.75
N GLU A 62 2.10 10.57 0.87
CA GLU A 62 3.56 10.75 0.89
C GLU A 62 3.95 12.23 0.73
N GLU A 63 3.35 12.93 -0.25
CA GLU A 63 3.59 14.36 -0.48
C GLU A 63 3.15 15.25 0.69
N LEU A 64 1.99 14.94 1.29
CA LEU A 64 1.49 15.68 2.45
C LEU A 64 2.43 15.52 3.66
N LEU A 65 2.84 14.29 3.96
CA LEU A 65 3.77 14.00 5.04
C LEU A 65 5.14 14.69 4.83
N ASP A 66 5.61 14.75 3.59
CA ASP A 66 6.85 15.46 3.28
C ASP A 66 6.72 16.98 3.48
N SER A 67 5.57 17.56 3.13
CA SER A 67 5.30 18.99 3.38
C SER A 67 5.25 19.32 4.88
N GLU A 68 4.57 18.51 5.69
CA GLU A 68 4.51 18.67 7.15
C GLU A 68 5.89 18.51 7.80
N ARG A 69 6.71 17.57 7.31
CA ARG A 69 8.11 17.42 7.76
C ARG A 69 8.95 18.64 7.41
N LEU A 70 8.77 19.21 6.22
CA LEU A 70 9.49 20.41 5.79
C LEU A 70 9.17 21.62 6.69
N GLU A 71 7.89 21.81 7.03
CA GLU A 71 7.45 22.85 7.98
C GLU A 71 8.09 22.66 9.36
N LEU A 72 8.14 21.42 9.86
CA LEU A 72 8.75 21.10 11.14
C LEU A 72 10.26 21.42 11.16
N TYR A 73 10.98 21.08 10.09
CA TYR A 73 12.39 21.45 9.93
C TYR A 73 12.60 22.97 9.90
N GLN A 74 11.73 23.72 9.20
CA GLN A 74 11.81 25.18 9.16
C GLN A 74 11.58 25.79 10.55
N GLN A 75 10.59 25.31 11.31
CA GLN A 75 10.31 25.78 12.67
C GLN A 75 11.48 25.51 13.62
N ILE A 76 12.12 24.33 13.55
CA ILE A 76 13.29 23.98 14.36
C ILE A 76 14.45 24.93 14.03
N LYS A 77 14.76 25.11 12.74
CA LYS A 77 15.86 25.98 12.29
C LYS A 77 15.65 27.43 12.72
N PHE A 78 14.41 27.91 12.70
CA PHE A 78 14.04 29.26 13.16
C PHE A 78 14.26 29.43 14.68
N ARG A 79 13.97 28.41 15.48
CA ARG A 79 14.21 28.44 16.94
C ARG A 79 15.70 28.42 17.28
N GLU A 80 16.52 27.67 16.55
CA GLU A 80 17.96 27.64 16.77
C GLU A 80 18.65 28.97 16.43
N THR A 81 18.14 29.69 15.43
CA THR A 81 18.66 31.04 15.09
C THR A 81 18.21 32.10 16.09
N ALA A 82 17.00 32.00 16.64
CA ALA A 82 16.48 32.93 17.64
C ALA A 82 17.16 32.85 19.02
N VAL A 83 17.84 31.74 19.34
CA VAL A 83 18.54 31.54 20.63
C VAL A 83 19.96 32.12 20.63
N ILE A 84 20.50 32.47 19.45
CA ILE A 84 21.89 32.95 19.28
C ILE A 84 21.93 34.49 19.09
N THR A 85 20.79 35.18 19.12
CA THR A 85 20.68 36.65 19.00
C THR A 85 20.28 37.27 20.32
#